data_AF-A0A2G4SFR0-F1
#
_entry.id   AF-A0A2G4SFR0-F1
#
_cell.length_a   1.000
_cell.length_b   1.000
_cell.length_c   1.000
_cell.angle_alpha   90.00
_cell.angle_beta   90.00
_cell.angle_gamma   90.00
#
_symmetry.space_group_name_H-M   'P 1'
#
loop_
_entity.id
_entity.type
_entity.pdbx_description
1 polymer ?
#
loop_
_entity_poly.entity_id
_entity_poly.type
_entity_poly.pdbx_seq_one_letter_code
_entity_poly.pdbx_strand_id
1 'polypeptide(L)'
;MTFTYLNHHRLLCLCLTVFIILLSLINYSSKSKPIYIHEQDSRLLVSQAILDRRLISTLVASQASIFCPLFIMLIPPSQTISITEKICQVFMPLGLAASWIFAILFDLKTMTDDCCVFMLAHGLKYIISLLFIIESCLMFINPQVPIELVPEAQEKA
;
A
#
# COMPACT_ATOMS: atom_id res chain seq x y z
N MET A 1 8.19 17.54 14.55
CA MET A 1 8.76 16.18 14.61
C MET A 1 7.89 15.15 13.86
N THR A 2 6.56 15.23 13.98
CA THR A 2 5.58 14.31 13.34
C THR A 2 5.62 14.31 11.80
N PHE A 3 5.81 15.47 11.16
CA PHE A 3 5.83 15.57 9.69
C PHE A 3 7.03 14.84 9.05
N THR A 4 8.24 15.03 9.61
CA THR A 4 9.45 14.33 9.16
C THR A 4 9.33 12.83 9.36
N TYR A 5 8.79 12.40 10.50
CA TYR A 5 8.51 10.98 10.77
C TYR A 5 7.54 10.38 9.76
N LEU A 6 6.45 11.09 9.46
CA LEU A 6 5.43 10.64 8.51
C LEU A 6 6.01 10.48 7.09
N ASN A 7 6.86 11.40 6.65
CA ASN A 7 7.53 11.28 5.36
C ASN A 7 8.49 10.09 5.31
N HIS A 8 9.24 9.81 6.39
CA HIS A 8 10.08 8.61 6.47
C HIS A 8 9.25 7.33 6.48
N HIS A 9 8.12 7.32 7.19
CA HIS A 9 7.18 6.20 7.21
C HIS A 9 6.63 5.91 5.80
N ARG A 10 6.21 6.94 5.07
CA ARG A 10 5.74 6.82 3.69
C ARG A 10 6.82 6.33 2.73
N LEU A 11 8.05 6.83 2.87
CA LEU A 11 9.20 6.35 2.10
C LEU A 11 9.48 4.86 2.38
N LEU A 12 9.42 4.44 3.66
CA LEU A 12 9.56 3.04 4.04
C LEU A 12 8.47 2.17 3.40
N CYS A 13 7.20 2.60 3.45
CA CYS A 13 6.08 1.91 2.80
C CYS A 13 6.28 1.82 1.27
N LEU A 14 6.80 2.87 0.63
CA LEU A 14 7.12 2.86 -0.81
C LEU A 14 8.20 1.82 -1.13
N CYS A 15 9.33 1.86 -0.43
CA CYS A 15 10.41 0.89 -0.61
C CYS A 15 9.93 -0.55 -0.38
N LEU A 16 9.14 -0.77 0.67
CA LEU A 16 8.55 -2.06 1.00
C LEU A 16 7.58 -2.53 -0.10
N THR A 17 6.74 -1.63 -0.62
CA THR A 17 5.81 -1.95 -1.72
C THR A 17 6.57 -2.39 -2.97
N VAL A 18 7.61 -1.65 -3.36
CA VAL A 18 8.45 -2.00 -4.51
C VAL A 18 9.12 -3.36 -4.30
N PHE A 19 9.63 -3.62 -3.10
CA PHE A 19 10.23 -4.91 -2.77
C PHE A 19 9.21 -6.07 -2.86
N ILE A 20 7.99 -5.88 -2.36
CA ILE A 20 6.90 -6.88 -2.49
C ILE A 20 6.57 -7.16 -3.96
N ILE A 21 6.50 -6.11 -4.81
CA ILE A 21 6.26 -6.28 -6.25
C ILE A 21 7.38 -7.13 -6.86
N LEU A 22 8.65 -6.81 -6.59
CA LEU A 22 9.78 -7.55 -7.13
C LEU A 22 9.75 -9.02 -6.72
N LEU A 23 9.53 -9.32 -5.44
CA LEU A 23 9.41 -10.72 -4.98
C LEU A 23 8.22 -11.44 -5.64
N SER A 24 7.09 -10.76 -5.79
CA SER A 24 5.89 -11.33 -6.42
C SER A 24 6.13 -11.62 -7.90
N LEU A 25 6.84 -10.73 -8.61
CA LEU A 25 7.23 -10.92 -10.01
C LEU A 25 8.26 -12.03 -10.18
N ILE A 26 9.25 -12.13 -9.29
CA ILE A 26 10.24 -13.22 -9.31
C ILE A 26 9.54 -14.57 -9.11
N ASN A 27 8.65 -14.66 -8.12
CA ASN A 27 7.87 -15.88 -7.87
C ASN A 27 6.98 -16.24 -9.07
N TYR A 28 6.32 -15.24 -9.66
CA TYR A 28 5.52 -15.43 -10.86
C TYR A 28 6.37 -15.93 -12.04
N SER A 29 7.48 -15.25 -12.33
CA SER A 29 8.39 -15.60 -13.42
C SER A 29 9.02 -16.98 -13.26
N SER A 30 9.21 -17.44 -12.02
CA SER A 30 9.80 -18.76 -11.74
C SER A 30 8.79 -19.89 -11.94
N LYS A 31 7.49 -19.60 -11.88
CA LYS A 31 6.41 -20.60 -11.91
C LYS A 31 5.55 -20.54 -13.17
N SER A 32 5.53 -19.42 -13.88
CA SER A 32 4.76 -19.27 -15.10
C SER A 32 5.28 -20.22 -16.18
N LYS A 33 4.35 -20.86 -16.90
CA LYS A 33 4.67 -21.76 -18.02
C LYS A 33 4.18 -21.15 -19.34
N PRO A 34 4.88 -21.39 -20.46
CA PRO A 34 4.45 -20.89 -21.76
C PRO A 34 3.11 -21.49 -22.19
N ILE A 35 2.29 -20.66 -22.85
CA ILE A 35 0.88 -20.91 -23.20
C ILE A 35 0.69 -22.16 -24.08
N TYR A 36 1.68 -22.56 -24.87
CA TYR A 36 1.62 -23.77 -25.72
C TYR A 36 1.41 -25.08 -24.96
N ILE A 37 1.67 -25.12 -23.64
CA ILE A 37 1.49 -26.31 -22.79
C ILE A 37 0.07 -26.38 -22.17
N HIS A 38 -0.71 -25.31 -22.28
CA HIS A 38 -2.00 -25.19 -21.58
C HIS A 38 -3.19 -25.91 -22.24
N GLU A 39 -3.08 -26.28 -23.52
CA GLU A 39 -4.17 -26.96 -24.24
C GLU A 39 -4.40 -28.41 -23.79
N GLN A 40 -3.47 -28.99 -23.02
CA GLN A 40 -3.45 -30.43 -22.75
C GLN A 40 -3.89 -30.81 -21.32
N ASP A 41 -3.94 -29.87 -20.37
CA ASP A 41 -4.32 -30.17 -18.96
C ASP A 41 -5.06 -29.00 -18.28
N SER A 42 -6.34 -29.21 -17.99
CA SER A 42 -7.21 -28.27 -17.27
C SER A 42 -6.68 -27.88 -15.89
N ARG A 43 -5.86 -28.73 -15.25
CA ARG A 43 -5.25 -28.41 -13.94
C ARG A 43 -4.17 -27.34 -14.05
N LEU A 44 -3.40 -27.34 -15.14
CA LEU A 44 -2.38 -26.33 -15.40
C LEU A 44 -3.01 -24.97 -15.68
N LEU A 45 -4.13 -24.95 -16.42
CA LEU A 45 -4.93 -23.74 -16.66
C LEU A 45 -5.43 -23.10 -15.35
N VAL A 46 -5.96 -23.91 -14.43
CA VAL A 46 -6.45 -23.42 -13.13
C VAL A 46 -5.28 -22.89 -12.27
N SER A 47 -4.14 -23.58 -12.27
CA SER A 47 -2.96 -23.14 -11.52
C SER A 47 -2.41 -21.80 -12.04
N GLN A 48 -2.33 -21.63 -13.37
CA GLN A 48 -1.91 -20.37 -13.98
C GLN A 48 -2.90 -19.23 -13.68
N ALA A 49 -4.21 -19.48 -13.79
CA ALA A 49 -5.23 -18.49 -13.46
C ALA A 49 -5.15 -18.04 -11.99
N ILE A 50 -4.79 -18.95 -11.07
CA ILE A 50 -4.54 -18.62 -9.67
C ILE A 50 -3.30 -17.72 -9.53
N LEU A 51 -2.19 -18.03 -10.21
CA LEU A 51 -0.98 -17.22 -10.20
C LEU A 51 -1.22 -15.81 -10.74
N ASP A 52 -1.92 -15.70 -11.87
CA ASP A 52 -2.27 -14.42 -12.50
C ASP A 52 -3.13 -13.58 -11.55
N ARG A 53 -4.16 -14.19 -10.94
CA ARG A 53 -5.05 -13.48 -10.00
C ARG A 53 -4.31 -12.93 -8.78
N ARG A 54 -3.37 -13.69 -8.21
CA ARG A 54 -2.53 -13.26 -7.08
C ARG A 54 -1.64 -12.09 -7.47
N LEU A 55 -0.98 -12.19 -8.62
CA LEU A 55 -0.11 -11.15 -9.12
C LEU A 55 -0.91 -9.87 -9.38
N ILE A 56 -2.04 -9.96 -10.08
CA ILE A 56 -2.92 -8.82 -10.36
C ILE A 56 -3.40 -8.17 -9.07
N SER A 57 -3.88 -8.95 -8.09
CA SER A 57 -4.33 -8.40 -6.81
C SER A 57 -3.21 -7.65 -6.08
N THR A 58 -1.99 -8.19 -6.12
CA THR A 58 -0.81 -7.56 -5.50
C THR A 58 -0.44 -6.27 -6.24
N LEU A 59 -0.47 -6.29 -7.58
CA LEU A 59 -0.19 -5.13 -8.40
C LEU A 59 -1.19 -4.00 -8.18
N VAL A 60 -2.49 -4.30 -8.13
CA VAL A 60 -3.54 -3.29 -7.87
C VAL A 60 -3.35 -2.65 -6.49
N ALA A 61 -3.14 -3.44 -5.45
CA ALA A 61 -2.86 -2.91 -4.11
C ALA A 61 -1.59 -2.04 -4.08
N SER A 62 -0.55 -2.48 -4.80
CA SER A 62 0.73 -1.78 -4.88
C SER A 62 0.66 -0.46 -5.65
N GLN A 63 -0.13 -0.38 -6.74
CA GLN A 63 -0.31 0.84 -7.53
C GLN A 63 -0.91 1.94 -6.67
N ALA A 64 -2.00 1.64 -5.95
CA ALA A 64 -2.60 2.57 -5.01
C ALA A 64 -1.59 2.99 -3.92
N SER A 65 -0.82 2.03 -3.38
CA SER A 65 0.16 2.26 -2.32
C SER A 65 1.38 3.06 -2.75
N ILE A 66 1.67 3.14 -4.05
CA ILE A 66 2.76 3.96 -4.60
C ILE A 66 2.25 5.37 -4.91
N PHE A 67 1.16 5.47 -5.67
CA PHE A 67 0.67 6.77 -6.13
C PHE A 67 0.14 7.62 -4.98
N CYS A 68 -0.56 7.02 -4.02
CA CYS A 68 -1.18 7.75 -2.93
C CYS A 68 -0.15 8.53 -2.06
N PRO A 69 0.89 7.90 -1.48
CA PRO A 69 1.91 8.63 -0.73
C PRO A 69 2.67 9.65 -1.59
N LEU A 70 2.95 9.34 -2.86
CA LEU A 70 3.63 10.27 -3.78
C LEU A 70 2.80 11.53 -4.01
N PHE A 71 1.49 11.40 -4.27
CA PHE A 71 0.60 12.55 -4.43
C PHE A 71 0.55 13.40 -3.16
N ILE A 72 0.47 12.80 -1.98
CA ILE A 72 0.46 13.58 -0.72
C ILE A 72 1.81 14.28 -0.48
N MET A 73 2.94 13.67 -0.85
CA MET A 73 4.26 14.28 -0.69
C MET A 73 4.51 15.43 -1.68
N LEU A 74 3.83 15.42 -2.84
CA LEU A 74 3.97 16.44 -3.89
C LEU A 74 3.00 17.62 -3.74
N ILE A 75 1.89 17.46 -3.01
CA ILE A 75 0.93 18.54 -2.78
C ILE A 75 1.49 19.50 -1.72
N PRO A 76 1.62 20.82 -2.02
CA PRO A 76 2.07 21.79 -1.04
C PRO A 76 1.05 21.91 0.11
N PRO A 77 1.50 22.13 1.37
CA PRO A 77 0.60 22.27 2.50
C PRO A 77 -0.27 23.54 2.31
N SER A 78 -1.56 23.36 1.99
CA SER A 78 -2.52 24.45 1.96
C SER A 78 -2.89 24.89 3.38
N GLN A 79 -3.04 26.20 3.60
CA GLN A 79 -3.20 26.81 4.93
C GLN A 79 -4.58 26.62 5.58
N THR A 80 -5.56 26.02 4.89
CA THR A 80 -6.90 25.77 5.43
C THR A 80 -7.35 24.35 5.13
N ILE A 81 -7.15 23.46 6.11
CA ILE A 81 -7.55 22.06 5.98
C ILE A 81 -9.02 21.90 6.37
N SER A 82 -9.88 21.53 5.43
CA SER A 82 -11.30 21.23 5.68
C SER A 82 -11.47 19.97 6.53
N ILE A 83 -12.58 19.85 7.27
CA ILE A 83 -12.94 18.61 7.98
C ILE A 83 -12.99 17.42 7.01
N THR A 84 -13.48 17.64 5.79
CA THR A 84 -13.52 16.63 4.73
C THR A 84 -12.11 16.13 4.38
N GLU A 85 -11.13 17.03 4.30
CA GLU A 85 -9.74 16.65 4.00
C GLU A 85 -9.11 15.85 5.14
N LYS A 86 -9.42 16.17 6.41
CA LYS A 86 -8.97 15.37 7.56
C LYS A 86 -9.52 13.94 7.52
N ILE A 87 -10.81 13.80 7.20
CA ILE A 87 -11.43 12.48 7.03
C ILE A 87 -10.76 11.73 5.88
N CYS A 88 -10.56 12.37 4.73
CA CYS A 88 -9.87 11.77 3.59
C CYS A 88 -8.44 11.32 3.95
N GLN A 89 -7.69 12.10 4.74
CA GLN A 89 -6.33 11.75 5.19
C GLN A 89 -6.27 10.50 6.07
N VAL A 90 -7.35 10.15 6.79
CA VAL A 90 -7.45 8.91 7.58
C VAL A 90 -7.96 7.74 6.73
N PHE A 91 -8.98 7.98 5.89
CA PHE A 91 -9.54 6.94 5.02
C PHE A 91 -8.57 6.44 3.96
N MET A 92 -7.66 7.30 3.53
CA MET A 92 -6.67 7.01 2.51
C MET A 92 -5.71 5.87 2.92
N PRO A 93 -4.95 5.95 4.04
CA PRO A 93 -4.13 4.82 4.51
C PRO A 93 -5.00 3.61 4.90
N LEU A 94 -6.21 3.81 5.42
CA LEU A 94 -7.12 2.70 5.74
C LEU A 94 -7.54 1.91 4.48
N GLY A 95 -7.83 2.60 3.39
CA GLY A 95 -8.14 2.00 2.08
C GLY A 95 -6.94 1.24 1.50
N LEU A 96 -5.72 1.74 1.69
CA LEU A 96 -4.50 1.01 1.34
C LEU A 96 -4.36 -0.27 2.16
N ALA A 97 -4.54 -0.19 3.49
CA ALA A 97 -4.52 -1.36 4.36
C ALA A 97 -5.55 -2.42 3.91
N ALA A 98 -6.79 -1.99 3.60
CA ALA A 98 -7.84 -2.87 3.09
C ALA A 98 -7.46 -3.54 1.76
N SER A 99 -6.82 -2.81 0.85
CA SER A 99 -6.34 -3.36 -0.43
C SER A 99 -5.32 -4.48 -0.24
N TRP A 100 -4.39 -4.31 0.71
CA TRP A 100 -3.44 -5.36 1.07
C TRP A 100 -4.10 -6.54 1.79
N ILE A 101 -5.11 -6.30 2.64
CA ILE A 101 -5.90 -7.37 3.27
C ILE A 101 -6.62 -8.21 2.20
N PHE A 102 -7.21 -7.58 1.19
CA PHE A 102 -7.82 -8.31 0.07
C PHE A 102 -6.78 -9.18 -0.67
N ALA A 103 -5.58 -8.64 -0.92
CA ALA A 103 -4.50 -9.41 -1.54
C ALA A 103 -4.07 -10.61 -0.68
N ILE A 104 -3.99 -10.44 0.64
CA ILE A 104 -3.69 -11.52 1.61
C ILE A 104 -4.78 -12.59 1.59
N LEU A 105 -6.06 -12.20 1.62
CA LEU A 105 -7.18 -13.13 1.61
C LEU A 105 -7.22 -13.96 0.33
N PHE A 106 -6.88 -13.37 -0.82
CA PHE A 106 -6.75 -14.11 -2.08
C PHE A 106 -5.60 -15.12 -2.04
N ASP A 107 -4.45 -14.73 -1.46
CA ASP A 107 -3.31 -15.64 -1.31
C ASP A 107 -3.64 -16.82 -0.38
N LEU A 108 -4.26 -16.56 0.78
CA LEU A 108 -4.65 -17.59 1.76
C LEU A 108 -5.58 -18.63 1.15
N LYS A 109 -6.60 -18.19 0.41
CA LYS A 109 -7.57 -19.10 -0.24
C LYS A 109 -6.92 -20.04 -1.25
N THR A 110 -5.75 -19.66 -1.75
CA THR A 110 -5.08 -20.37 -2.83
C THR A 110 -3.77 -21.03 -2.38
N MET A 111 -3.41 -20.93 -1.08
CA MET A 111 -2.12 -21.38 -0.55
C MET A 111 -1.91 -22.88 -0.79
N THR A 112 -1.12 -23.19 -1.82
CA THR A 112 -0.69 -24.55 -2.17
C THR A 112 0.82 -24.61 -2.39
N ASP A 113 1.54 -23.53 -2.06
CA ASP A 113 2.92 -23.30 -2.47
C ASP A 113 3.85 -23.11 -1.27
N ASP A 114 4.67 -24.12 -0.94
CA ASP A 114 5.68 -24.09 0.14
C ASP A 114 6.96 -23.30 -0.22
N CYS A 115 6.89 -22.41 -1.21
CA CYS A 115 8.07 -21.68 -1.66
C CYS A 115 8.45 -20.57 -0.66
N CYS A 116 9.71 -20.55 -0.22
CA CYS A 116 10.25 -19.52 0.68
C CYS A 116 10.01 -18.08 0.16
N VAL A 117 10.17 -17.85 -1.15
CA VAL A 117 9.95 -16.53 -1.77
C VAL A 117 8.49 -16.10 -1.65
N PHE A 118 7.56 -17.04 -1.85
CA PHE A 118 6.13 -16.76 -1.69
C PHE A 118 5.78 -16.48 -0.23
N MET A 119 6.30 -17.27 0.72
CA MET A 119 6.09 -17.04 2.15
C MET A 119 6.63 -15.69 2.62
N LEU A 120 7.82 -15.30 2.12
CA LEU A 120 8.40 -13.99 2.42
C LEU A 120 7.53 -12.87 1.84
N ALA A 121 7.15 -12.95 0.57
CA ALA A 121 6.28 -11.95 -0.06
C ALA A 121 4.94 -11.84 0.67
N HIS A 122 4.35 -12.98 1.05
CA HIS A 122 3.10 -13.04 1.80
C HIS A 122 3.22 -12.43 3.20
N GLY A 123 4.29 -12.74 3.93
CA GLY A 123 4.58 -12.13 5.24
C GLY A 123 4.76 -10.61 5.16
N LEU A 124 5.45 -10.11 4.12
CA LEU A 124 5.63 -8.67 3.91
C LEU A 124 4.31 -7.95 3.62
N LYS A 125 3.31 -8.62 3.02
CA LYS A 125 1.96 -8.05 2.84
C LYS A 125 1.28 -7.74 4.18
N TYR A 126 1.47 -8.58 5.20
CA TYR A 126 0.97 -8.29 6.54
C TYR A 126 1.67 -7.09 7.16
N ILE A 127 2.99 -7.02 7.02
CA ILE A 127 3.79 -5.91 7.56
C ILE A 127 3.33 -4.58 6.94
N ILE A 128 3.19 -4.51 5.61
CA ILE A 128 2.75 -3.27 4.96
C ILE A 128 1.31 -2.89 5.31
N SER A 129 0.41 -3.88 5.43
CA SER A 129 -0.96 -3.63 5.89
C SER A 129 -0.99 -3.04 7.31
N LEU A 130 -0.18 -3.59 8.22
CA LEU A 130 -0.05 -3.09 9.59
C LEU A 130 0.52 -1.65 9.61
N LEU A 131 1.53 -1.36 8.79
CA LEU A 131 2.08 0.00 8.69
C LEU A 131 1.02 1.02 8.26
N PHE A 132 0.15 0.69 7.32
CA PHE A 132 -0.96 1.57 6.92
C PHE A 132 -2.04 1.73 8.00
N ILE A 133 -2.30 0.69 8.79
CA ILE A 133 -3.20 0.80 9.96
C ILE A 133 -2.58 1.73 11.00
N ILE A 134 -1.28 1.59 11.28
CA ILE A 134 -0.54 2.47 12.20
C ILE A 134 -0.58 3.92 11.70
N GLU A 135 -0.35 4.16 10.40
CA GLU A 135 -0.47 5.52 9.83
C GLU A 135 -1.88 6.10 10.03
N SER A 136 -2.92 5.30 9.82
CA SER A 136 -4.32 5.70 10.06
C SER A 136 -4.56 6.09 11.52
N CYS A 137 -4.04 5.30 12.46
CA CYS A 137 -4.14 5.60 13.90
C CYS A 137 -3.38 6.87 14.28
N LEU A 138 -2.17 7.07 13.72
CA LEU A 138 -1.36 8.26 13.99
C LEU A 138 -2.02 9.54 13.46
N MET A 139 -2.63 9.48 12.28
CA MET A 139 -3.39 10.59 11.69
C MET A 139 -4.64 10.94 12.51
N PHE A 140 -5.27 9.94 13.12
CA PHE A 140 -6.42 10.14 13.99
C PHE A 140 -6.05 10.76 15.34
N ILE A 141 -4.95 10.31 15.96
CA ILE A 141 -4.51 10.77 17.29
C ILE A 141 -3.85 12.15 17.24
N ASN A 142 -3.15 12.47 16.15
CA ASN A 142 -2.43 13.73 16.01
C ASN A 142 -3.07 14.58 14.89
N PRO A 143 -4.35 15.02 15.05
CA PRO A 143 -4.96 15.90 14.09
C PRO A 143 -4.12 17.17 14.06
N GLN A 144 -3.60 17.55 12.90
CA GLN A 144 -2.74 18.73 12.78
C GLN A 144 -3.36 19.90 13.56
N VAL A 145 -2.65 20.30 14.63
CA VAL A 145 -2.97 21.48 15.41
C VAL A 145 -2.92 22.65 14.41
N PRO A 146 -3.97 23.46 14.30
CA PRO A 146 -3.92 24.63 13.43
C PRO A 146 -2.72 25.47 13.84
N ILE A 147 -1.91 25.86 12.86
CA ILE A 147 -0.86 26.85 13.08
C ILE A 147 -1.59 28.13 13.51
N GLU A 148 -1.61 28.42 14.81
CA GLU A 148 -1.99 29.73 15.32
C GLU A 148 -0.99 30.73 14.72
N LEU A 149 -1.43 31.45 13.69
CA LEU A 149 -0.79 32.69 13.30
C LEU A 149 -0.89 33.63 14.50
N VAL A 150 0.28 33.90 15.10
CA VAL A 150 0.51 35.12 15.89
C VAL A 150 -0.10 36.28 15.10
N PRO A 151 -1.04 37.06 15.67
CA PRO A 151 -1.58 38.20 14.96
C PRO A 151 -0.43 39.18 14.72
N GLU A 152 -0.02 39.34 13.46
CA GLU A 152 0.81 40.49 13.08
C GLU A 152 0.07 41.72 13.56
N ALA A 153 0.74 42.43 14.46
CA ALA A 153 0.23 43.57 15.16
C ALA A 153 -0.31 44.60 14.17
N GLN A 154 -1.39 45.24 14.57
CA GLN A 154 -1.84 46.49 13.98
C GLN A 154 -0.66 47.47 13.89
N GLU A 155 -0.24 47.82 12.69
CA GLU A 155 0.40 49.12 12.46
C GLU A 155 -0.52 49.95 11.58
N LYS A 156 -1.42 50.65 12.28
CA LYS A 156 -2.03 51.88 11.78
C LYS A 156 -0.92 52.94 11.72
N ALA A 157 -0.65 53.45 10.53
CA ALA A 157 -0.32 54.86 10.29
C ALA A 157 -0.54 55.18 8.80
#